data_AF-A0A944E9I9-F1
#
_entry.id   AF-A0A944E9I9-F1
#
_cell.length_a   1.000
_cell.length_b   1.000
_cell.length_c   1.000
_cell.angle_alpha   90.00
_cell.angle_beta   90.00
_cell.angle_gamma   90.00
#
_symmetry.space_group_name_H-M   'P 1'
#
loop_
_entity.id
_entity.type
_entity.pdbx_description
1 polymer ?
#
loop_
_entity_poly.entity_id
_entity_poly.type
_entity_poly.pdbx_seq_one_letter_code
_entity_poly.pdbx_strand_id
1 'polypeptide(L)'
;MRYGILGTTQAHSDDGRPAALGGARLRALLAALALHPGRARTPDALIDAVWDAEPPADAAGALQALVGRLRRALGPDAVESVAGGYRLRAVPDDVDLHRFQRLADEGAAALAEGDPSKAGDLLDDALALWRGPVLADLPGRPALAPRYDARRLDARRTRLAAAVAVGRAGETLGELAELCDEHPLDEPLHALRLRALRAA
;
A
#
# COMPACT_ATOMS: atom_id res chain seq x y z
N MET A 1 9.18 -13.92 3.13
CA MET A 1 9.52 -12.72 2.34
C MET A 1 8.50 -11.63 2.65
N ARG A 2 8.91 -10.35 2.64
CA ARG A 2 8.02 -9.19 2.77
C ARG A 2 8.13 -8.30 1.54
N TYR A 3 7.01 -7.80 1.04
CA TYR A 3 6.93 -6.98 -0.16
C TYR A 3 6.34 -5.63 0.18
N GLY A 4 6.96 -4.58 -0.34
CA GLY A 4 6.57 -3.21 -0.04
C GLY A 4 6.19 -2.44 -1.30
N ILE A 5 4.93 -2.04 -1.44
CA ILE A 5 4.38 -1.26 -2.57
C ILE A 5 3.69 0.05 -2.15
N LEU A 6 3.67 0.38 -0.84
CA LEU A 6 3.27 1.70 -0.32
C LEU A 6 4.44 2.71 -0.41
N GLY A 7 5.01 2.84 -1.60
CA GLY A 7 6.24 3.57 -1.89
C GLY A 7 6.95 2.94 -3.07
N THR A 8 8.24 3.24 -3.25
CA THR A 8 9.09 2.48 -4.18
C THR A 8 9.09 1.00 -3.81
N THR A 9 8.92 0.16 -4.82
CA THR A 9 8.76 -1.28 -4.68
C THR A 9 10.01 -1.88 -4.10
N GLN A 10 9.87 -2.55 -2.96
CA GLN A 10 10.94 -3.22 -2.25
C GLN A 10 10.52 -4.64 -1.91
N ALA A 11 11.51 -5.52 -1.73
CA ALA A 11 11.30 -6.83 -1.16
C ALA A 11 12.40 -7.10 -0.14
N HIS A 12 12.04 -7.74 0.95
CA HIS A 12 12.94 -8.14 2.02
C HIS A 12 12.76 -9.63 2.29
N SER A 13 13.84 -10.34 2.58
CA SER A 13 13.76 -11.69 3.13
C SER A 13 13.25 -11.68 4.57
N ASP A 14 12.91 -12.85 5.10
CA ASP A 14 12.37 -12.98 6.45
C ASP A 14 13.36 -12.58 7.55
N ASP A 15 14.66 -12.59 7.23
CA ASP A 15 15.75 -12.04 8.05
C ASP A 15 15.97 -10.53 7.87
N GLY A 16 15.09 -9.84 7.11
CA GLY A 16 15.12 -8.40 6.91
C GLY A 16 16.10 -7.90 5.83
N ARG A 17 16.82 -8.78 5.14
CA ARG A 17 17.77 -8.33 4.10
C ARG A 17 17.04 -7.85 2.85
N PRO A 18 17.41 -6.70 2.28
CA PRO A 18 16.79 -6.19 1.05
C PRO A 18 17.19 -7.02 -0.16
N ALA A 19 16.21 -7.38 -0.99
CA ALA A 19 16.44 -8.02 -2.27
C ALA A 19 16.84 -6.99 -3.33
N ALA A 20 17.83 -7.34 -4.16
CA ALA A 20 18.33 -6.47 -5.22
C ALA A 20 17.37 -6.43 -6.42
N LEU A 21 16.40 -5.51 -6.39
CA LEU A 21 15.46 -5.29 -7.49
C LEU A 21 16.06 -4.34 -8.55
N GLY A 22 16.80 -4.92 -9.50
CA GLY A 22 17.43 -4.19 -10.60
C GLY A 22 16.43 -3.64 -11.63
N GLY A 23 16.16 -2.34 -11.57
CA GLY A 23 15.48 -1.56 -12.62
C GLY A 23 13.96 -1.37 -12.45
N ALA A 24 13.43 -0.33 -13.09
CA ALA A 24 12.03 0.08 -12.97
C ALA A 24 11.04 -1.00 -13.41
N ARG A 25 11.28 -1.67 -14.55
CA ARG A 25 10.38 -2.73 -15.05
C ARG A 25 10.34 -3.97 -14.14
N LEU A 26 11.43 -4.27 -13.44
CA LEU A 26 11.46 -5.38 -12.46
C LEU A 26 10.63 -5.05 -11.22
N ARG A 27 10.76 -3.81 -10.73
CA ARG A 27 9.93 -3.28 -9.64
C ARG A 27 8.46 -3.21 -10.03
N ALA A 28 8.16 -2.75 -11.25
CA ALA A 28 6.80 -2.73 -11.79
C ALA A 28 6.17 -4.13 -11.83
N LEU A 29 6.91 -5.14 -12.32
CA LEU A 29 6.40 -6.53 -12.34
C LEU A 29 6.11 -7.05 -10.93
N LEU A 30 7.00 -6.81 -9.98
CA LEU A 30 6.78 -7.20 -8.60
C LEU A 30 5.56 -6.48 -8.01
N ALA A 31 5.41 -5.18 -8.24
CA ALA A 31 4.27 -4.42 -7.76
C ALA A 31 2.94 -4.93 -8.36
N ALA A 32 2.91 -5.23 -9.66
CA ALA A 32 1.74 -5.77 -10.34
C ALA A 32 1.32 -7.14 -9.79
N LEU A 33 2.28 -7.99 -9.44
CA LEU A 33 2.01 -9.28 -8.80
C LEU A 33 1.60 -9.11 -7.32
N ALA A 34 2.26 -8.23 -6.57
CA ALA A 34 2.00 -7.97 -5.15
C ALA A 34 0.65 -7.27 -4.89
N LEU A 35 0.07 -6.61 -5.89
CA LEU A 35 -1.32 -6.15 -5.84
C LEU A 35 -2.32 -7.30 -5.68
N HIS A 36 -1.94 -8.50 -6.14
CA HIS A 36 -2.79 -9.70 -6.14
C HIS A 36 -2.04 -10.91 -5.56
N PRO A 37 -1.63 -10.86 -4.27
CA PRO A 37 -0.81 -11.91 -3.66
C PRO A 37 -1.56 -13.25 -3.69
N GLY A 38 -0.85 -14.32 -4.01
CA GLY A 38 -1.43 -15.66 -4.09
C GLY A 38 -2.41 -15.89 -5.25
N ARG A 39 -2.62 -14.92 -6.14
CA ARG A 39 -3.50 -15.04 -7.32
C ARG A 39 -2.70 -15.03 -8.62
N ALA A 40 -3.13 -15.85 -9.57
CA ALA A 40 -2.54 -15.89 -10.90
C ALA A 40 -2.90 -14.63 -11.70
N ARG A 41 -1.92 -14.13 -12.46
CA ARG A 41 -2.07 -13.02 -13.41
C ARG A 41 -1.65 -13.49 -14.78
N THR A 42 -2.45 -13.17 -15.79
CA THR A 42 -2.16 -13.54 -17.17
C THR A 42 -0.92 -12.81 -17.69
N PRO A 43 -0.19 -13.39 -18.66
CA PRO A 43 0.93 -12.70 -19.31
C PRO A 43 0.52 -11.33 -19.84
N ASP A 44 -0.60 -11.23 -20.56
CA ASP A 44 -1.10 -9.98 -21.13
C ASP A 44 -1.35 -8.93 -20.05
N ALA A 45 -2.04 -9.28 -18.96
CA ALA A 45 -2.29 -8.34 -17.87
C ALA A 45 -1.01 -7.88 -17.15
N LEU A 46 0.03 -8.71 -17.11
CA LEU A 46 1.33 -8.32 -16.58
C LEU A 46 2.12 -7.48 -17.58
N ILE A 47 1.99 -7.75 -18.88
CA ILE A 47 2.60 -6.93 -19.93
C ILE A 47 2.00 -5.52 -19.88
N ASP A 48 0.67 -5.42 -19.87
CA ASP A 48 -0.03 -4.13 -19.75
C ASP A 48 0.36 -3.39 -18.47
N ALA A 49 0.40 -4.09 -17.33
CA ALA A 49 0.79 -3.46 -16.07
C ALA A 49 2.24 -2.97 -16.06
N VAL A 50 3.15 -3.65 -16.77
CA VAL A 50 4.58 -3.35 -16.74
C VAL A 50 4.97 -2.35 -17.81
N TRP A 51 4.37 -2.38 -19.00
CA TRP A 51 4.73 -1.57 -20.17
C TRP A 51 3.67 -0.56 -20.62
N ASP A 52 2.43 -0.69 -20.15
CA ASP A 52 1.28 0.12 -20.57
C ASP A 52 1.17 0.15 -22.11
N ALA A 53 1.05 1.32 -22.73
CA ALA A 53 0.91 1.45 -24.18
C ALA A 53 2.20 1.20 -25.00
N GLU A 54 3.35 0.91 -24.36
CA GLU A 54 4.65 0.78 -25.02
C GLU A 54 5.35 -0.58 -24.76
N PRO A 55 4.74 -1.72 -25.13
CA PRO A 55 5.38 -3.03 -25.02
C PRO A 55 6.51 -3.19 -26.06
N PRO A 56 7.56 -3.97 -25.74
CA PRO A 56 8.58 -4.32 -26.73
C PRO A 56 8.02 -5.29 -27.77
N ALA A 57 8.68 -5.40 -28.93
CA ALA A 57 8.25 -6.28 -30.03
C ALA A 57 8.06 -7.76 -29.60
N ASP A 58 8.91 -8.25 -28.69
CA ASP A 58 8.74 -9.54 -28.03
C ASP A 58 8.40 -9.36 -26.54
N ALA A 59 7.16 -8.94 -26.27
CA ALA A 59 6.67 -8.71 -24.92
C ALA A 59 6.64 -9.99 -24.07
N ALA A 60 6.31 -11.13 -24.68
CA ALA A 60 6.28 -12.42 -24.00
C ALA A 60 7.68 -12.85 -23.53
N GLY A 61 8.68 -12.79 -24.41
CA GLY A 61 10.08 -13.08 -24.06
C GLY A 61 10.62 -12.08 -23.03
N ALA A 62 10.30 -10.80 -23.15
CA ALA A 62 10.68 -9.78 -22.17
C ALA A 62 10.07 -10.03 -20.78
N LEU A 63 8.79 -10.45 -20.72
CA LEU A 63 8.14 -10.83 -19.46
C LEU A 63 8.82 -12.06 -18.84
N GLN A 64 9.08 -13.10 -19.62
CA GLN A 64 9.80 -14.30 -19.13
C GLN A 64 11.18 -13.95 -18.57
N ALA A 65 11.92 -13.05 -19.23
CA ALA A 65 13.21 -12.56 -18.75
C ALA A 65 13.09 -11.76 -17.44
N LEU A 66 12.04 -10.95 -17.27
CA LEU A 66 11.75 -10.27 -16.00
C LEU A 66 11.40 -11.27 -14.88
N VAL A 67 10.58 -12.28 -15.15
CA VAL A 67 10.24 -13.34 -14.18
C VAL A 67 11.50 -14.10 -13.76
N GLY A 68 12.37 -14.46 -14.72
CA GLY A 68 13.65 -15.10 -14.42
C GLY A 68 14.58 -14.23 -13.55
N ARG A 69 14.55 -12.90 -13.74
CA ARG A 69 15.28 -11.95 -12.87
C ARG A 69 14.66 -11.84 -11.48
N LEU A 70 13.33 -11.82 -11.36
CA LEU A 70 12.66 -11.81 -10.05
C LEU A 70 13.00 -13.06 -9.26
N ARG A 71 12.94 -14.25 -9.88
CA ARG A 71 13.32 -15.51 -9.24
C ARG A 71 14.77 -15.52 -8.75
N ARG A 72 15.69 -14.91 -9.51
CA ARG A 72 17.09 -14.75 -9.06
C ARG A 72 17.24 -13.79 -7.88
N ALA A 73 16.43 -12.74 -7.82
CA ALA A 73 16.51 -11.75 -6.74
C ALA A 73 15.79 -12.19 -5.46
N LEU A 74 14.68 -12.93 -5.58
CA LEU A 74 13.77 -13.25 -4.48
C LEU A 74 13.81 -14.73 -4.04
N GLY A 75 14.45 -15.59 -4.83
CA GLY A 75 14.41 -17.03 -4.69
C GLY A 75 13.54 -17.70 -5.78
N PRO A 76 13.89 -18.93 -6.19
CA PRO A 76 13.27 -19.61 -7.33
C PRO A 76 11.76 -19.81 -7.18
N ASP A 77 11.28 -19.96 -5.95
CA ASP A 77 9.87 -20.25 -5.63
C ASP A 77 9.03 -18.99 -5.35
N ALA A 78 9.63 -17.80 -5.37
CA ALA A 78 8.91 -16.56 -5.08
C ALA A 78 7.82 -16.26 -6.13
N VAL A 79 8.07 -16.62 -7.39
CA VAL A 79 7.12 -16.45 -8.50
C VAL A 79 6.89 -17.81 -9.16
N GLU A 80 5.65 -18.27 -9.11
CA GLU A 80 5.24 -19.54 -9.70
C GLU A 80 4.74 -19.34 -11.12
N SER A 81 5.09 -20.27 -12.00
CA SER A 81 4.44 -20.43 -13.29
C SER A 81 3.27 -21.39 -13.11
N VAL A 82 2.07 -20.92 -13.37
CA VAL A 82 0.82 -21.70 -13.22
C VAL A 82 0.07 -21.72 -14.54
N ALA A 83 -0.92 -22.60 -14.66
CA ALA A 83 -1.84 -22.56 -15.79
C ALA A 83 -2.48 -21.17 -15.90
N GLY A 84 -2.29 -20.50 -17.03
CA GLY A 84 -2.82 -19.15 -17.27
C GLY A 84 -1.92 -17.99 -16.82
N GLY A 85 -0.70 -18.22 -16.33
CA GLY A 85 0.28 -17.13 -16.16
C GLY A 85 1.21 -17.27 -14.94
N TYR A 86 1.36 -16.17 -14.20
CA TYR A 86 2.30 -16.08 -13.08
C TYR A 86 1.62 -15.66 -11.78
N ARG A 87 2.11 -16.18 -10.65
CA ARG A 87 1.63 -15.85 -9.31
C ARG A 87 2.79 -15.57 -8.38
N LEU A 88 2.67 -14.53 -7.55
CA LEU A 88 3.57 -14.34 -6.42
C LEU A 88 3.16 -15.27 -5.27
N ARG A 89 4.10 -16.08 -4.80
CA ARG A 89 3.94 -16.90 -3.59
C ARG A 89 4.06 -15.99 -2.37
N ALA A 90 2.93 -15.46 -1.94
CA ALA A 90 2.79 -14.55 -0.82
C ALA A 90 1.37 -14.69 -0.25
N VAL A 91 1.23 -14.59 1.08
CA VAL A 91 -0.07 -14.33 1.71
C VAL A 91 -0.32 -12.81 1.75
N PRO A 92 -1.56 -12.34 1.91
CA PRO A 92 -1.86 -10.90 1.95
C PRO A 92 -0.96 -10.13 2.92
N ASP A 93 -0.78 -10.62 4.15
CA ASP A 93 0.05 -9.97 5.18
C ASP A 93 1.57 -9.92 4.88
N ASP A 94 2.04 -10.59 3.82
CA ASP A 94 3.40 -10.40 3.33
C ASP A 94 3.57 -9.11 2.53
N VAL A 95 2.47 -8.47 2.10
CA VAL A 95 2.46 -7.24 1.32
C VAL A 95 1.97 -6.08 2.19
N ASP A 96 2.78 -5.01 2.29
CA ASP A 96 2.49 -3.83 3.12
C ASP A 96 1.11 -3.20 2.83
N LEU A 97 0.67 -3.17 1.58
CA LEU A 97 -0.64 -2.64 1.19
C LEU A 97 -1.80 -3.41 1.84
N HIS A 98 -1.77 -4.74 1.79
CA HIS A 98 -2.85 -5.56 2.34
C HIS A 98 -2.82 -5.56 3.86
N ARG A 99 -1.62 -5.54 4.45
CA ARG A 99 -1.44 -5.35 5.89
C ARG A 99 -1.97 -3.99 6.35
N PHE A 100 -1.69 -2.91 5.61
CA PHE A 100 -2.23 -1.58 5.87
C PHE A 100 -3.77 -1.59 5.84
N GLN A 101 -4.37 -2.20 4.82
CA GLN A 101 -5.83 -2.27 4.71
C GLN A 101 -6.45 -2.98 5.91
N ARG A 102 -5.90 -4.14 6.29
CA ARG A 102 -6.34 -4.90 7.45
C ARG A 102 -6.22 -4.10 8.75
N LEU A 103 -5.06 -3.49 9.02
CA LEU A 103 -4.85 -2.69 10.23
C LEU A 103 -5.76 -1.45 10.26
N ALA A 104 -6.00 -0.82 9.10
CA ALA A 104 -6.94 0.30 9.00
C ALA A 104 -8.39 -0.13 9.28
N ASP A 105 -8.81 -1.30 8.78
CA ASP A 105 -10.13 -1.88 9.08
C ASP A 105 -10.27 -2.22 10.57
N GLU A 106 -9.26 -2.89 11.14
CA GLU A 106 -9.24 -3.24 12.57
C GLU A 106 -9.23 -2.00 13.47
N GLY A 107 -8.47 -0.96 13.10
CA GLY A 107 -8.43 0.31 13.83
C GLY A 107 -9.76 1.07 13.77
N ALA A 108 -10.41 1.11 12.61
CA ALA A 108 -11.74 1.70 12.46
C ALA A 108 -12.79 0.93 13.27
N ALA A 109 -12.74 -0.41 13.26
CA ALA A 109 -13.62 -1.25 14.06
C ALA A 109 -13.41 -1.01 15.57
N ALA A 110 -12.16 -0.96 16.04
CA ALA A 110 -11.86 -0.70 17.45
C ALA A 110 -12.40 0.67 17.91
N LEU A 111 -12.30 1.71 17.08
CA LEU A 111 -12.86 3.02 17.40
C LEU A 111 -14.39 2.97 17.50
N ALA A 112 -15.06 2.26 16.57
CA ALA A 112 -16.51 2.08 16.59
C ALA A 112 -17.00 1.27 17.81
N GLU A 113 -16.18 0.33 18.29
CA GLU A 113 -16.43 -0.49 19.48
C GLU A 113 -16.10 0.24 20.80
N GLY A 114 -15.60 1.48 20.74
CA GLY A 114 -15.31 2.29 21.92
C GLY A 114 -13.93 2.07 22.53
N ASP A 115 -12.98 1.50 21.78
CA ASP A 115 -11.57 1.36 22.16
C ASP A 115 -10.66 2.27 21.33
N PRO A 116 -10.66 3.59 21.61
CA PRO A 116 -9.86 4.55 20.87
C PRO A 116 -8.35 4.36 21.08
N SER A 117 -7.92 3.80 22.21
CA SER A 117 -6.50 3.51 22.44
C SER A 117 -6.00 2.45 21.46
N LYS A 118 -6.70 1.32 21.36
CA LYS A 118 -6.37 0.27 20.39
C LYS A 118 -6.50 0.76 18.94
N ALA A 119 -7.50 1.58 18.65
CA ALA A 119 -7.65 2.20 17.33
C ALA A 119 -6.41 3.03 16.95
N GLY A 120 -5.93 3.86 17.86
CA GLY A 120 -4.71 4.65 17.69
C GLY A 120 -3.51 3.78 17.36
N ASP A 121 -3.21 2.77 18.20
CA ASP A 121 -2.05 1.89 18.02
C ASP A 121 -2.08 1.16 16.66
N LEU A 122 -3.24 0.62 16.27
CA LEU A 122 -3.40 -0.07 14.98
C LEU A 122 -3.23 0.86 13.79
N LEU A 123 -3.74 2.09 13.88
CA LEU A 123 -3.67 3.08 12.80
C LEU A 123 -2.27 3.71 12.68
N ASP A 124 -1.56 3.85 13.79
CA ASP A 124 -0.14 4.24 13.82
C ASP A 124 0.69 3.20 13.08
N ASP A 125 0.52 1.91 13.41
CA ASP A 125 1.17 0.79 12.72
C ASP A 125 0.80 0.74 11.24
N ALA A 126 -0.46 0.97 10.90
CA ALA A 126 -0.93 0.99 9.51
C ALA A 126 -0.24 2.10 8.70
N LEU A 127 -0.24 3.33 9.24
CA LEU A 127 0.30 4.50 8.55
C LEU A 127 1.83 4.46 8.45
N ALA A 128 2.51 3.83 9.40
CA ALA A 128 3.97 3.63 9.37
C ALA A 128 4.45 2.76 8.19
N LEU A 129 3.56 1.96 7.57
CA LEU A 129 3.87 1.16 6.38
C LEU A 129 4.08 2.02 5.13
N TRP A 130 3.55 3.25 5.11
CA TRP A 130 3.67 4.16 3.98
C TRP A 130 5.05 4.83 3.96
N ARG A 131 5.82 4.52 2.93
CA ARG A 131 7.18 5.05 2.69
C ARG A 131 7.22 6.12 1.58
N GLY A 132 6.11 6.32 0.89
CA GLY A 132 5.99 7.27 -0.21
C GLY A 132 4.71 7.06 -1.00
N PRO A 133 4.66 7.54 -2.26
CA PRO A 133 3.50 7.35 -3.11
C PRO A 133 3.26 5.86 -3.40
N VAL A 134 2.01 5.42 -3.22
CA VAL A 134 1.59 4.04 -3.51
C VAL A 134 1.83 3.69 -4.98
N LEU A 135 2.28 2.46 -5.23
CA LEU A 135 2.54 1.92 -6.57
C LEU A 135 3.51 2.80 -7.38
N ALA A 136 4.52 3.40 -6.74
CA ALA A 136 5.42 4.37 -7.36
C ALA A 136 6.08 3.88 -8.67
N ASP A 137 6.27 2.57 -8.83
CA ASP A 137 6.91 1.98 -10.00
C ASP A 137 5.94 1.50 -11.10
N LEU A 138 4.62 1.56 -10.88
CA LEU A 138 3.65 1.16 -11.90
C LEU A 138 3.34 2.32 -12.85
N PRO A 139 3.46 2.11 -14.18
CA PRO A 139 2.97 3.08 -15.18
C PRO A 139 1.50 3.45 -14.97
N GLY A 140 0.64 2.46 -14.69
CA GLY A 140 -0.79 2.65 -14.42
C GLY A 140 -1.12 3.29 -13.05
N ARG A 141 -0.12 3.74 -12.29
CA ARG A 141 -0.30 4.39 -10.98
C ARG A 141 -1.33 5.53 -11.01
N PRO A 142 -1.36 6.48 -11.97
CA PRO A 142 -2.30 7.60 -11.94
C PRO A 142 -3.77 7.16 -11.86
N ALA A 143 -4.13 6.03 -12.46
CA ALA A 143 -5.49 5.48 -12.39
C ALA A 143 -5.78 4.73 -11.08
N LEU A 144 -4.76 4.12 -10.46
CA LEU A 144 -4.91 3.28 -9.27
C LEU A 144 -4.64 4.02 -7.95
N ALA A 145 -3.83 5.08 -7.95
CA ALA A 145 -3.43 5.80 -6.75
C ALA A 145 -4.60 6.44 -5.99
N PRO A 146 -5.58 7.11 -6.64
CA PRO A 146 -6.62 7.85 -5.92
C PRO A 146 -7.40 7.01 -4.91
N ARG A 147 -7.71 5.74 -5.24
CA ARG A 147 -8.43 4.84 -4.30
C ARG A 147 -7.61 4.52 -3.04
N TYR A 148 -6.30 4.40 -3.16
CA TYR A 148 -5.41 4.06 -2.05
C TYR A 148 -5.04 5.30 -1.24
N ASP A 149 -4.88 6.45 -1.90
CA ASP A 149 -4.66 7.73 -1.24
C ASP A 149 -5.91 8.13 -0.43
N ALA A 150 -7.12 7.93 -0.96
CA ALA A 150 -8.37 8.11 -0.22
C ALA A 150 -8.43 7.20 1.02
N ARG A 151 -7.97 5.94 0.90
CA ARG A 151 -7.92 5.02 2.03
C ARG A 151 -6.89 5.44 3.08
N ARG A 152 -5.74 6.00 2.67
CA ARG A 152 -4.76 6.59 3.58
C ARG A 152 -5.34 7.78 4.34
N LEU A 153 -6.08 8.65 3.65
CA LEU A 153 -6.74 9.80 4.27
C LEU A 153 -7.75 9.35 5.33
N ASP A 154 -8.55 8.33 5.03
CA ASP A 154 -9.52 7.75 5.97
C ASP A 154 -8.86 7.19 7.24
N ALA A 155 -7.73 6.50 7.08
CA ALA A 155 -6.94 6.00 8.21
C ALA A 155 -6.36 7.15 9.05
N ARG A 156 -5.84 8.21 8.43
CA ARG A 156 -5.37 9.42 9.14
C ARG A 156 -6.50 10.08 9.92
N ARG A 157 -7.67 10.27 9.29
CA ARG A 157 -8.85 10.87 9.94
C ARG A 157 -9.27 10.04 11.17
N THR A 158 -9.30 8.72 11.03
CA THR A 158 -9.68 7.80 12.11
C THR A 158 -8.66 7.85 13.26
N ARG A 159 -7.36 7.91 12.95
CA ARG A 159 -6.29 8.04 13.94
C ARG A 159 -6.44 9.33 14.76
N LEU A 160 -6.71 10.43 14.08
CA LEU A 160 -6.90 11.74 14.72
C LEU A 160 -8.18 11.74 15.58
N ALA A 161 -9.25 11.10 15.13
CA ALA A 161 -10.46 10.93 15.93
C ALA A 161 -10.22 10.11 17.20
N ALA A 162 -9.43 9.03 17.10
CA ALA A 162 -9.01 8.23 18.25
C ALA A 162 -8.18 9.05 19.25
N ALA A 163 -7.21 9.84 18.77
CA ALA A 163 -6.40 10.73 19.59
C ALA A 163 -7.24 11.79 20.34
N VAL A 164 -8.22 12.40 19.65
CA VAL A 164 -9.18 13.32 20.29
C VAL A 164 -9.98 12.61 21.39
N ALA A 165 -10.45 11.38 21.14
CA ALA A 165 -11.25 10.63 22.11
C ALA A 165 -10.49 10.25 23.39
N VAL A 166 -9.16 10.04 23.32
CA VAL A 166 -8.31 9.79 24.49
C VAL A 166 -7.77 11.07 25.16
N GLY A 167 -8.30 12.24 24.81
CA GLY A 167 -7.93 13.52 25.42
C GLY A 167 -6.64 14.14 24.89
N ARG A 168 -6.12 13.69 23.75
CA ARG A 168 -4.93 14.27 23.09
C ARG A 168 -5.28 15.26 21.98
N ALA A 169 -6.40 15.97 22.11
CA ALA A 169 -6.92 16.86 21.07
C ALA A 169 -5.91 17.94 20.64
N GLY A 170 -5.19 18.55 21.59
CA GLY A 170 -4.18 19.59 21.30
C GLY A 170 -3.07 19.12 20.35
N GLU A 171 -2.67 17.85 20.44
CA GLU A 171 -1.63 17.25 19.59
C GLU A 171 -2.10 17.07 18.13
N THR A 172 -3.42 17.03 17.90
CA THR A 172 -4.01 16.77 16.57
C THR A 172 -4.26 18.04 15.75
N LEU A 173 -4.25 19.22 16.36
CA LEU A 173 -4.72 20.46 15.73
C LEU A 173 -3.88 20.88 14.51
N GLY A 174 -2.55 20.67 14.56
CA GLY A 174 -1.65 20.98 13.46
C GLY A 174 -1.95 20.12 12.24
N GLU A 175 -1.95 18.80 12.40
CA GLU A 175 -2.22 17.86 11.31
C GLU A 175 -3.65 18.01 10.76
N LEU A 176 -4.65 18.26 11.61
CA LEU A 176 -6.02 18.52 11.17
C LEU A 176 -6.13 19.81 10.35
N ALA A 177 -5.36 20.85 10.69
CA ALA A 177 -5.35 22.08 9.90
C ALA A 177 -4.78 21.83 8.50
N GLU A 178 -3.63 21.17 8.41
CA GLU A 178 -3.00 20.80 7.13
C GLU A 178 -3.94 19.96 6.27
N LEU A 179 -4.57 18.93 6.85
CA LEU A 179 -5.53 18.07 6.14
C LEU A 179 -6.77 18.81 5.64
N CYS A 180 -7.27 19.78 6.41
CA CYS A 180 -8.40 20.60 5.97
C CYS A 180 -8.02 21.53 4.80
N ASP A 181 -6.79 22.03 4.78
CA ASP A 181 -6.28 22.88 3.71
C ASP A 181 -6.02 22.07 2.42
N GLU A 182 -5.52 20.84 2.56
CA GLU A 182 -5.33 19.88 1.45
C GLU A 182 -6.68 19.36 0.90
N HIS A 183 -7.69 19.22 1.76
CA HIS A 183 -9.01 18.66 1.43
C HIS A 183 -10.15 19.59 1.84
N PRO A 184 -10.29 20.78 1.22
CA PRO A 184 -11.20 21.82 1.67
C PRO A 184 -12.69 21.43 1.62
N LEU A 185 -13.06 20.41 0.84
CA LEU A 185 -14.44 19.93 0.68
C LEU A 185 -14.75 18.67 1.53
N ASP A 186 -13.84 18.19 2.37
CA ASP A 186 -14.06 17.04 3.24
C ASP A 186 -14.74 17.48 4.55
N GLU A 187 -16.08 17.48 4.56
CA GLU A 187 -16.88 17.86 5.74
C GLU A 187 -16.53 17.06 7.01
N PRO A 188 -16.30 15.73 6.95
CA PRO A 188 -15.84 14.97 8.12
C PRO A 188 -14.53 15.48 8.75
N LEU A 189 -13.54 15.90 7.96
CA LEU A 189 -12.30 16.49 8.47
C LEU A 189 -12.56 17.80 9.21
N HIS A 190 -13.35 18.70 8.63
CA HIS A 190 -13.71 19.97 9.27
C HIS A 190 -14.48 19.74 10.57
N ALA A 191 -15.42 18.81 10.59
CA ALA A 191 -16.16 18.45 11.80
C ALA A 191 -15.25 17.90 12.90
N LEU A 192 -14.25 17.07 12.54
CA LEU A 192 -13.26 16.57 13.48
C LEU A 192 -12.36 17.69 14.01
N ARG A 193 -11.91 18.61 13.16
CA ARG A 193 -11.14 19.80 13.58
C ARG A 193 -11.90 20.66 14.57
N LEU A 194 -13.19 20.92 14.33
CA LEU A 194 -14.04 21.66 15.28
C LEU A 194 -14.17 20.95 16.63
N ARG A 195 -14.33 19.61 16.62
CA ARG A 195 -14.37 18.82 17.87
C ARG A 195 -13.04 18.88 18.61
N ALA A 196 -11.91 18.78 17.91
CA ALA A 196 -10.58 18.89 18.49
C ALA A 196 -10.36 20.28 19.11
N LEU A 197 -10.72 21.36 18.40
CA LEU A 197 -10.61 22.74 18.91
C LEU A 197 -11.46 22.99 20.16
N ARG A 198 -12.61 22.33 20.27
CA ARG A 198 -13.48 22.42 21.46
C ARG A 198 -12.92 21.65 22.66
N ALA A 199 -12.18 20.57 22.40
CA ALA A 199 -11.68 19.65 23.43
C ALA A 199 -10.26 19.97 23.92
N ALA A 200 -9.52 20.83 23.21
CA ALA A 200 -8.20 21.34 23.57
C ALA A 200 -8.31 22.55 24.51
#